data_AF-A0AAV9AII4-F1
#
_entry.id   AF-A0AAV9AII4-F1
#
_cell.length_a   1.000
_cell.length_b   1.000
_cell.length_c   1.000
_cell.angle_alpha   90.00
_cell.angle_beta   90.00
_cell.angle_gamma   90.00
#
_symmetry.space_group_name_H-M   'P 1'
#
loop_
_entity.id
_entity.type
_entity.pdbx_description
1 polymer ?
#
loop_
_entity_poly.entity_id
_entity_poly.type
_entity_poly.pdbx_seq_one_letter_code
_entity_poly.pdbx_strand_id
1 'polypeptide(L)' 'MKFLPESAEERISCYGVLDDSGQLINGSTFQDISKELAVKMYSQMITLMDTIFYESQGQGRTSMYIPSTG' A
#
# COMPACT_ATOMS: atom_id res chain seq x y z
N MET A 1 -12.89 10.78 39.51
CA MET A 1 -12.14 10.20 38.38
C MET A 1 -11.16 11.23 37.88
N LYS A 2 -9.87 10.89 37.71
CA LYS A 2 -8.88 11.73 37.03
C LYS A 2 -8.65 11.13 35.65
N PHE A 3 -9.01 11.86 34.61
CA PHE A 3 -8.71 11.48 33.23
C PHE A 3 -7.27 11.87 32.92
N LEU A 4 -6.58 11.03 32.15
CA LEU A 4 -5.31 11.42 31.55
C LEU A 4 -5.60 12.53 30.52
N PRO A 5 -4.77 13.59 30.47
CA PRO A 5 -4.88 14.56 29.37
C PRO A 5 -4.68 13.85 28.04
N GLU A 6 -5.33 14.32 26.99
CA GLU A 6 -5.07 13.87 25.62
C GLU A 6 -3.56 14.00 25.38
N SER A 7 -2.90 12.88 25.07
CA SER A 7 -1.46 12.87 24.86
C SER A 7 -1.15 13.81 23.70
N ALA A 8 -0.50 14.92 24.01
CA ALA A 8 0.13 15.80 23.03
C ALA A 8 1.50 15.25 22.58
N GLU A 9 1.79 13.97 22.86
CA GLU A 9 3.00 13.33 22.37
C GLU A 9 2.96 13.31 20.84
N GLU A 10 4.07 13.78 20.27
CA GLU A 10 4.35 13.72 18.85
C GLU A 10 4.06 12.30 18.35
N ARG A 11 3.13 12.19 17.39
CA ARG A 11 2.74 10.88 16.85
C ARG A 11 3.96 10.19 16.28
N ILE A 12 4.01 8.87 16.43
CA ILE A 12 5.06 8.07 15.80
C ILE A 12 5.05 8.36 14.29
N SER A 13 6.20 8.78 13.77
CA SER A 13 6.35 9.11 12.35
C SER A 13 6.19 7.87 11.48
N CYS A 14 5.54 8.02 10.33
CA CYS A 14 5.41 6.96 9.34
C CYS A 14 6.74 6.76 8.62
N TYR A 15 7.22 5.51 8.60
CA TYR A 15 8.42 5.15 7.84
C TYR A 15 8.12 5.15 6.34
N GLY A 16 8.94 5.87 5.56
CA GLY A 16 8.87 5.94 4.11
C GLY A 16 10.26 5.89 3.48
N VAL A 17 10.35 5.29 2.29
CA VAL A 17 11.61 5.15 1.53
C VAL A 17 11.59 6.03 0.28
N LEU A 18 10.45 6.09 -0.40
CA LEU A 18 10.24 6.87 -1.62
C LEU A 18 9.22 7.98 -1.36
N ASP A 19 9.42 9.11 -2.00
CA ASP A 19 8.41 10.17 -2.09
C ASP A 19 7.36 9.87 -3.18
N ASP A 20 6.34 10.72 -3.29
CA ASP A 20 5.25 10.57 -4.27
C ASP A 20 5.72 10.64 -5.73
N SER A 21 6.94 11.13 -5.98
CA SER A 21 7.57 11.14 -7.31
C SER A 21 8.41 9.90 -7.58
N GLY A 22 8.49 8.97 -6.62
CA GLY A 22 9.31 7.77 -6.69
C GLY A 22 10.81 8.03 -6.45
N GLN A 23 11.18 9.19 -5.89
CA GLN A 23 12.55 9.50 -5.53
C GLN A 23 12.85 9.08 -4.09
N LEU A 24 14.11 8.74 -3.82
CA LEU A 24 14.54 8.34 -2.48
C LEU A 24 14.47 9.51 -1.50
N ILE A 25 13.86 9.27 -0.34
CA ILE A 25 13.84 10.22 0.76
C ILE A 25 15.23 10.27 1.39
N ASN A 26 15.79 11.48 1.52
CA ASN A 26 17.11 11.69 2.12
C ASN A 26 17.17 11.13 3.54
N GLY A 27 18.19 10.30 3.81
CA GLY A 27 18.39 9.69 5.12
C GLY A 27 17.54 8.45 5.40
N SER A 28 16.77 7.96 4.42
CA SER A 28 16.08 6.66 4.54
C SER A 28 17.10 5.51 4.48
N THR A 29 16.94 4.54 5.39
CA THR A 29 17.80 3.35 5.45
C THR A 29 17.05 2.18 4.84
N PHE A 30 17.39 1.79 3.61
CA PHE A 30 16.72 0.70 2.92
C PHE A 30 17.74 -0.30 2.36
N GLN A 31 17.26 -1.52 2.11
CA GLN A 31 18.04 -2.52 1.39
C GLN A 31 17.73 -2.39 -0.11
N ASP A 32 18.78 -2.21 -0.91
CA ASP A 32 18.63 -2.25 -2.37
C ASP A 32 18.05 -3.60 -2.82
N ILE A 33 17.07 -3.52 -3.71
CA ILE A 33 16.48 -4.69 -4.36
C ILE A 33 17.04 -4.82 -5.77
N SER A 34 17.13 -6.06 -6.26
CA SER A 34 17.55 -6.29 -7.64
C SER A 34 16.48 -5.79 -8.61
N LYS A 35 16.91 -5.40 -9.82
CA LYS A 35 16.00 -4.95 -10.87
C LYS A 35 14.96 -6.02 -11.20
N GLU A 36 15.36 -7.29 -11.22
CA GLU A 36 14.48 -8.42 -11.50
C GLU A 36 13.35 -8.51 -10.46
N LEU A 37 13.69 -8.30 -9.18
CA LEU A 37 12.70 -8.31 -8.11
C LEU A 37 11.76 -7.09 -8.19
N ALA A 38 12.31 -5.90 -8.45
CA ALA A 38 11.52 -4.68 -8.61
C ALA A 38 10.50 -4.81 -9.76
N VAL A 39 10.94 -5.31 -10.92
CA VAL A 39 10.08 -5.55 -12.08
C VAL A 39 9.03 -6.62 -11.77
N LYS A 40 9.39 -7.68 -11.04
CA LYS A 40 8.45 -8.72 -10.62
C LYS A 40 7.35 -8.15 -9.73
N MET A 41 7.70 -7.35 -8.72
CA MET A 41 6.73 -6.70 -7.82
C MET A 41 5.72 -5.87 -8.61
N TYR A 42 6.22 -4.98 -9.47
CA TYR A 42 5.38 -4.13 -10.32
C TYR A 42 4.48 -4.95 -11.27
N SER A 43 5.04 -5.98 -11.90
CA SER A 43 4.28 -6.85 -12.81
C SER A 43 3.13 -7.57 -12.07
N GLN A 44 3.37 -8.00 -10.83
CA GLN A 44 2.34 -8.64 -10.01
C GLN A 44 1.22 -7.66 -9.61
N MET A 45 1.56 -6.42 -9.27
CA MET A 45 0.58 -5.38 -8.95
C MET A 45 -0.35 -5.09 -10.14
N ILE A 46 0.20 -5.00 -11.36
CA ILE A 46 -0.61 -4.74 -12.58
C ILE A 46 -1.42 -5.96 -13.01
N THR A 47 -0.88 -7.16 -12.84
CA THR A 47 -1.58 -8.40 -13.24
C THR A 47 -2.74 -8.74 -12.29
N LEU A 48 -2.93 -7.96 -11.24
CA LEU A 48 -4.06 -8.11 -10.34
C LEU A 48 -5.36 -7.82 -11.07
N MET A 49 -6.32 -8.74 -10.99
CA MET A 49 -7.53 -8.73 -11.81
C MET A 49 -8.72 -8.05 -11.10
N ASP A 50 -8.43 -7.03 -10.29
CA ASP A 50 -9.43 -6.38 -9.42
C ASP A 50 -10.63 -5.87 -10.21
N THR A 51 -10.39 -5.20 -11.34
CA THR A 51 -11.43 -4.67 -12.20
C THR A 51 -12.38 -5.76 -12.71
N ILE A 52 -11.84 -6.88 -13.20
CA ILE A 52 -12.65 -7.96 -13.80
C ILE A 52 -13.54 -8.62 -12.74
N PHE A 53 -12.98 -8.94 -11.57
CA PHE A 53 -13.74 -9.62 -10.53
C PHE A 53 -14.73 -8.70 -9.83
N TYR A 54 -14.39 -7.42 -9.67
CA TYR A 54 -15.32 -6.41 -9.18
C TYR A 54 -16.52 -6.22 -10.12
N GLU A 55 -16.27 -6.14 -11.44
CA GLU A 55 -17.36 -6.06 -12.43
C GLU A 55 -18.20 -7.34 -12.49
N SER A 56 -17.57 -8.51 -12.38
CA SER A 56 -18.26 -9.81 -12.32
C SER A 56 -19.24 -9.89 -11.14
N GLN A 57 -18.84 -9.36 -9.98
CA GLN A 57 -19.69 -9.25 -8.80
C GLN A 57 -20.88 -8.33 -9.06
N GLY A 58 -20.65 -7.15 -9.65
CA GLY A 58 -21.73 -6.20 -9.99
C GLY A 58 -22.77 -6.77 -10.94
N GLN A 59 -22.37 -7.74 -11.79
CA GLN A 59 -23.26 -8.46 -12.69
C GLN A 59 -23.93 -9.70 -12.06
N GLY A 60 -23.68 -9.97 -10.78
CA GLY A 60 -24.21 -11.13 -10.06
C GLY A 60 -23.62 -12.47 -10.52
N ARG A 61 -22.52 -12.46 -11.28
CA ARG A 61 -21.83 -13.68 -11.74
C ARG A 61 -21.01 -14.33 -10.62
N THR A 62 -20.64 -13.55 -9.61
CA THR A 62 -20.01 -14.00 -8.37
C THR A 62 -20.74 -13.41 -7.16
N SER A 63 -20.83 -14.19 -6.07
CA SER A 63 -21.55 -13.78 -4.86
C SER A 63 -20.80 -12.70 -4.06
N MET A 64 -19.47 -12.78 -4.02
CA MET A 64 -18.63 -11.87 -3.24
C MET A 64 -17.28 -11.66 -3.92
N TYR A 65 -16.76 -10.44 -3.84
CA TYR A 65 -15.39 -10.08 -4.19
C TYR A 65 -14.92 -8.92 -3.29
N ILE A 66 -13.63 -8.88 -2.96
CA ILE A 66 -13.00 -7.81 -2.18
C ILE A 66 -11.80 -7.31 -3.00
N PRO A 67 -11.80 -6.03 -3.43
CA PRO A 67 -10.69 -5.47 -4.18
C PRO A 67 -9.47 -5.27 -3.29
N SER A 68 -8.30 -5.41 -3.87
CA SER A 68 -6.98 -5.15 -3.28
C SER A 68 -6.42 -3.78 -3.67
N THR A 69 -7.26 -2.92 -4.24
CA THR A 69 -6.90 -1.56 -4.65
C THR A 69 -6.52 -0.72 -3.43
N GLY A 70 -5.27 -0.28 -3.39
CA GLY A 70 -4.69 0.53 -2.30
C GLY A 70 -3.21 0.73 -2.51
#